data_AF-A0A9P3T2W7-F1
#
_entry.id   AF-A0A9P3T2W7-F1
#
_cell.length_a   1.000
_cell.length_b   1.000
_cell.length_c   1.000
_cell.angle_alpha   90.00
_cell.angle_beta   90.00
_cell.angle_gamma   90.00
#
_symmetry.space_group_name_H-M   'P 1'
#
loop_
_entity.id
_entity.type
_entity.pdbx_description
1 polymer ?
#
loop_
_entity_poly.entity_id
_entity_poly.type
_entity_poly.pdbx_seq_one_letter_code
_entity_poly.pdbx_strand_id
1 'polypeptide(L)'
;MFSLLDTMLEIPLEEIFEQIALPSSVRNALIHKQGTLYDVLCLAQNYERGEWEAVQQQAIKLNIPGWATVDAMGDALAWADETIS
;
A
#
# COMPACT_ATOMS: atom_id res chain seq x y z
N MET A 1 6.47 -2.99 7.08
CA MET A 1 6.86 -1.58 7.06
C MET A 1 5.67 -0.63 7.26
N PHE A 2 4.44 -0.98 6.86
CA PHE A 2 3.25 -0.15 7.19
C PHE A 2 2.90 -0.09 8.69
N SER A 3 3.32 -1.09 9.48
CA SER A 3 3.17 -1.02 10.94
C SER A 3 3.95 0.15 11.55
N LEU A 4 5.06 0.59 10.95
CA LEU A 4 5.84 1.74 11.43
C LEU A 4 5.24 3.07 11.01
N LEU A 5 4.53 3.16 9.87
CA LEU A 5 3.78 4.36 9.50
C LEU A 5 2.63 4.63 10.48
N ASP A 6 1.89 3.59 10.88
CA ASP A 6 0.89 3.68 11.96
C ASP A 6 1.52 4.06 13.31
N THR A 7 2.79 3.70 13.56
CA THR A 7 3.49 4.01 14.81
C THR A 7 4.13 5.40 14.79
N MET A 8 4.55 5.90 13.61
CA MET A 8 5.11 7.25 13.43
C MET A 8 4.01 8.32 13.34
N LEU A 9 2.86 7.96 12.80
CA LEU A 9 1.66 8.79 12.74
C LEU A 9 0.80 8.41 13.96
N GLU A 10 1.15 8.91 15.14
CA GLU A 10 0.39 8.71 16.41
C GLU A 10 -1.05 9.26 16.39
N ILE A 11 -1.56 9.64 15.21
CA ILE A 11 -2.89 10.15 14.94
C ILE A 11 -3.58 9.12 14.03
N PRO A 12 -4.81 8.66 14.35
CA PRO A 12 -5.53 7.74 13.49
C PRO A 12 -5.55 8.29 12.05
N LEU A 13 -5.08 7.49 11.09
CA LEU A 13 -4.91 7.87 9.68
C LEU A 13 -6.14 8.59 9.12
N GLU A 14 -7.34 8.24 9.59
CA GLU A 14 -8.58 8.92 9.24
C GLU A 14 -8.56 10.44 9.54
N GLU A 15 -8.07 10.87 10.70
CA GLU A 15 -8.01 12.29 11.10
C GLU A 15 -6.98 13.10 10.29
N ILE A 16 -5.89 12.46 9.85
CA ILE A 16 -4.87 13.09 9.00
C ILE A 16 -5.45 13.33 7.60
N PHE A 17 -6.17 12.35 7.07
CA PHE A 17 -6.74 12.42 5.71
C PHE A 17 -7.96 13.34 5.59
N GLU A 18 -8.59 13.74 6.69
CA GLU A 18 -9.56 14.83 6.70
C GLU A 18 -8.90 16.20 6.49
N GLN A 19 -7.66 16.38 6.96
CA GLN A 19 -6.94 17.65 6.90
C GLN A 19 -6.11 17.82 5.62
N ILE A 20 -5.81 16.71 4.91
CA ILE A 20 -5.08 16.71 3.65
C ILE A 20 -6.05 16.53 2.48
N ALA A 21 -6.00 17.44 1.50
CA ALA A 21 -6.77 17.33 0.27
C ALA A 21 -6.23 16.19 -0.61
N LEU A 22 -6.60 14.95 -0.28
CA LEU A 22 -6.26 13.78 -1.07
C LEU A 22 -7.18 13.61 -2.28
N PRO A 23 -6.65 13.09 -3.41
CA PRO A 23 -7.48 12.61 -4.50
C PRO A 23 -8.51 11.58 -3.99
N SER A 24 -9.73 11.64 -4.53
CA SER A 24 -10.83 10.75 -4.13
C SER A 24 -10.49 9.27 -4.26
N SER A 25 -9.66 8.89 -5.23
CA SER A 25 -9.13 7.53 -5.40
C SER A 25 -8.29 7.06 -4.21
N VAL A 26 -7.43 7.93 -3.67
CA VAL A 26 -6.58 7.64 -2.52
C VAL A 26 -7.42 7.56 -1.24
N ARG A 27 -8.37 8.50 -1.08
CA ARG A 27 -9.32 8.49 0.04
C ARG A 27 -10.14 7.19 0.08
N ASN A 28 -10.67 6.77 -1.06
CA ASN A 28 -11.43 5.52 -1.16
C ASN A 28 -10.59 4.29 -0.81
N ALA A 29 -9.31 4.31 -1.18
CA ALA A 29 -8.43 3.21 -0.86
C ALA A 29 -8.10 3.12 0.63
N LEU A 30 -7.78 4.25 1.25
CA LEU A 30 -7.29 4.28 2.63
C LEU A 30 -8.44 4.22 3.66
N ILE A 31 -9.50 5.00 3.44
CA ILE A 31 -10.64 5.08 4.38
C ILE A 31 -11.66 3.99 4.09
N HIS A 32 -12.11 3.91 2.85
CA HIS A 32 -13.22 3.02 2.49
C HIS A 32 -12.77 1.59 2.16
N LYS A 33 -11.45 1.36 2.02
CA LYS A 33 -10.87 0.07 1.66
C LYS A 33 -11.36 -0.44 0.30
N GLN A 34 -11.41 0.45 -0.70
CA GLN A 34 -12.00 0.16 -2.01
C GLN A 34 -11.16 0.70 -3.18
N GLY A 35 -11.39 0.10 -4.34
CA GLY A 35 -10.78 0.53 -5.60
C GLY A 35 -9.39 -0.05 -5.85
N THR A 36 -8.85 0.20 -7.03
CA THR A 36 -7.57 -0.37 -7.49
C THR A 36 -6.41 -0.02 -6.58
N LEU A 37 -6.39 1.19 -6.01
CA LEU A 37 -5.34 1.61 -5.07
C LEU A 37 -5.40 0.82 -3.76
N TYR A 38 -6.58 0.43 -3.28
CA TYR A 38 -6.70 -0.47 -2.13
C TYR A 38 -6.15 -1.85 -2.48
N ASP A 39 -6.44 -2.33 -3.69
CA ASP A 39 -5.95 -3.63 -4.12
C ASP A 39 -4.41 -3.67 -4.17
N VAL A 40 -3.77 -2.60 -4.63
CA VAL A 40 -2.31 -2.42 -4.61
C VAL A 40 -1.80 -2.31 -3.17
N LEU A 41 -2.49 -1.60 -2.28
CA LEU A 41 -2.13 -1.52 -0.86
C LEU A 41 -2.15 -2.90 -0.20
N CYS A 42 -3.19 -3.70 -0.44
CA CYS A 42 -3.26 -5.07 0.07
C CYS A 42 -2.15 -5.95 -0.50
N LEU A 43 -1.77 -5.77 -1.76
CA LEU A 43 -0.66 -6.49 -2.37
C LEU A 43 0.65 -6.22 -1.61
N ALA A 44 0.94 -4.95 -1.33
CA ALA A 44 2.12 -4.54 -0.57
C ALA A 44 2.09 -5.08 0.88
N GLN A 45 0.95 -4.99 1.56
CA GLN A 45 0.80 -5.50 2.93
C GLN A 45 1.00 -7.02 3.03
N ASN A 46 0.43 -7.78 2.08
CA ASN A 46 0.58 -9.23 2.06
C ASN A 46 2.03 -9.63 1.72
N TYR A 47 2.70 -8.87 0.85
CA TYR A 47 4.11 -9.07 0.53
C TYR A 47 5.00 -8.86 1.75
N GLU A 48 4.78 -7.78 2.51
CA GLU A 48 5.52 -7.52 3.76
C GLU A 48 5.31 -8.60 4.82
N ARG A 49 4.14 -9.23 4.84
CA ARG A 49 3.80 -10.32 5.77
C ARG A 49 4.31 -11.69 5.32
N GLY A 50 4.83 -11.81 4.10
CA GLY A 50 5.23 -13.08 3.51
C GLY A 50 4.06 -13.99 3.12
N GLU A 51 2.85 -13.43 2.97
CA GLU A 51 1.63 -14.15 2.60
C GLU A 51 1.57 -14.37 1.08
N TRP A 52 2.49 -15.19 0.56
CA TRP A 52 2.73 -15.33 -0.89
C TRP A 52 1.50 -15.78 -1.68
N GLU A 53 0.64 -16.62 -1.11
CA GLU A 53 -0.60 -17.05 -1.77
C GLU A 53 -1.56 -15.87 -1.98
N ALA A 54 -1.73 -15.03 -0.97
CA ALA A 54 -2.54 -13.82 -1.05
C ALA A 54 -1.94 -12.79 -2.01
N VAL A 55 -0.60 -12.68 -2.06
CA VAL A 55 0.11 -11.83 -3.03
C VAL A 55 -0.17 -12.29 -4.46
N GLN A 56 -0.09 -13.59 -4.75
CA GLN A 56 -0.36 -14.12 -6.08
C GLN A 56 -1.81 -13.89 -6.51
N GLN A 57 -2.78 -14.15 -5.63
CA GLN A 57 -4.20 -13.90 -5.92
C GLN A 57 -4.47 -12.43 -6.23
N GLN A 58 -3.86 -11.54 -5.46
CA GLN A 58 -4.02 -10.10 -5.63
C GLN A 58 -3.31 -9.58 -6.89
N ALA A 59 -2.14 -10.13 -7.22
CA ALA A 59 -1.43 -9.82 -8.47
C ALA A 59 -2.24 -10.26 -9.70
N ILE A 60 -2.87 -11.43 -9.66
CA ILE A 60 -3.79 -11.90 -10.71
C ILE A 60 -4.98 -10.94 -10.86
N LYS A 61 -5.58 -10.51 -9.73
CA LYS A 61 -6.69 -9.55 -9.72
C LYS A 61 -6.31 -8.21 -10.36
N LEU A 62 -5.07 -7.76 -10.13
CA LEU A 62 -4.51 -6.53 -10.69
C LEU A 62 -3.93 -6.72 -12.10
N ASN A 63 -3.95 -7.94 -12.63
CA ASN A 63 -3.32 -8.32 -13.90
C ASN A 63 -1.81 -7.98 -13.95
N ILE A 64 -1.13 -8.11 -12.80
CA ILE A 64 0.30 -7.88 -12.63
C ILE A 64 1.01 -9.24 -12.69
N PRO A 65 2.05 -9.41 -13.54
CA PRO A 65 2.87 -10.61 -13.50
C PRO A 65 3.55 -10.76 -12.14
N GLY A 66 3.51 -11.96 -11.53
CA GLY A 66 4.08 -12.17 -10.19
C GLY A 66 5.56 -11.78 -10.03
N TRP A 67 6.35 -11.83 -11.11
CA TRP A 67 7.74 -11.35 -11.12
C TRP A 67 7.83 -9.82 -11.09
N ALA A 68 6.95 -9.12 -11.81
CA ALA A 68 6.87 -7.67 -11.83
C ALA A 68 6.42 -7.10 -10.48
N THR A 69 5.67 -7.87 -9.70
CA THR A 69 5.31 -7.51 -8.32
C THR A 69 6.55 -7.37 -7.44
N VAL A 70 7.55 -8.24 -7.58
CA VAL A 70 8.78 -8.22 -6.77
C VAL A 70 9.62 -6.99 -7.12
N ASP A 71 9.84 -6.74 -8.41
CA ASP A 71 10.61 -5.60 -8.89
C ASP A 71 9.94 -4.27 -8.49
N ALA A 72 8.63 -4.15 -8.72
CA ALA A 72 7.87 -2.96 -8.35
C ALA A 72 7.85 -2.72 -6.83
N MET A 73 7.83 -3.78 -6.03
CA MET A 73 7.93 -3.65 -4.57
C MET A 73 9.32 -3.17 -4.15
N GLY A 74 10.37 -3.68 -4.80
CA GLY A 74 11.76 -3.23 -4.59
C GLY A 74 11.94 -1.74 -4.91
N ASP A 75 11.40 -1.30 -6.05
CA ASP A 75 11.42 0.11 -6.44
C ASP A 75 10.62 1.00 -5.47
N ALA A 76 9.44 0.54 -5.04
CA ALA A 76 8.63 1.26 -4.07
C ALA A 76 9.29 1.37 -2.70
N LEU A 77 9.98 0.30 -2.26
CA LEU A 77 10.78 0.28 -1.03
C LEU A 77 11.95 1.25 -1.11
N ALA A 78 12.69 1.25 -2.23
CA ALA A 78 13.80 2.17 -2.46
C ALA A 78 13.34 3.63 -2.45
N TRP A 79 12.23 3.93 -3.13
CA TRP A 79 11.66 5.28 -3.14
C TRP A 79 11.18 5.74 -1.76
N ALA A 80 10.57 4.84 -0.98
CA ALA A 80 10.14 5.16 0.38
C ALA A 80 11.33 5.48 1.29
N ASP A 81 12.44 4.73 1.16
CA ASP A 81 13.68 4.97 1.92
C ASP A 81 14.31 6.32 1.54
N GLU A 82 14.32 6.66 0.24
CA GLU A 82 14.79 7.96 -0.26
C GLU A 82 13.92 9.14 0.22
N THR A 83 12.61 8.96 0.34
CA THR A 83 11.67 10.04 0.69
C THR A 83 11.59 10.30 2.20
N ILE A 84 12.04 9.34 3.02
CA ILE A 84 12.05 9.43 4.48
C ILE A 84 13.40 9.97 5.02
N SER A 85 14.46 10.07 4.19
CA SER A 85 15.72 10.79 4.48
C SER A 85 15.65 12.29 4.20
#